data_AF-A0A9E4CTT3-F1
#
_entry.id   AF-A0A9E4CTT3-F1
#
_cell.length_a   1.000
_cell.length_b   1.000
_cell.length_c   1.000
_cell.angle_alpha   90.00
_cell.angle_beta   90.00
_cell.angle_gamma   90.00
#
_symmetry.space_group_name_H-M   'P 1'
#
loop_
_entity.id
_entity.type
_entity.pdbx_description
1 polymer ?
#
loop_
_entity_poly.entity_id
_entity_poly.type
_entity_poly.pdbx_seq_one_letter_code
_entity_poly.pdbx_strand_id
1 'polypeptide(L)'
;MSVLAHVFEAAGIATVVLSSIRPMCEKVSPPRALHCEFPLGRPLGRPNDPEFQHDVLARAFALLDAPSGPVLVDHPEVIESDEQPLACALPPRFDPSLPPAVDEARGLRKAYDRLLARRGVTAVGRVTDADGVP
;
A
#
# COMPACT_ATOMS: atom_id res chain seq x y z
N MET A 1 3.08 -4.23 5.87
CA MET A 1 4.42 -3.89 6.40
C MET A 1 4.85 -4.81 7.56
N SER A 2 4.60 -6.13 7.51
CA SER A 2 4.93 -7.03 8.64
C SER A 2 6.43 -7.29 8.79
N VAL A 3 7.13 -7.52 7.67
CA VAL A 3 8.58 -7.82 7.68
C VAL A 3 9.38 -6.69 8.34
N LEU A 4 9.09 -5.43 8.02
CA LEU A 4 9.77 -4.29 8.63
C LEU A 4 9.48 -4.15 10.12
N ALA A 5 8.25 -4.43 10.55
CA ALA A 5 7.91 -4.44 11.98
C ALA A 5 8.81 -5.43 12.75
N HIS A 6 8.92 -6.68 12.26
CA HIS A 6 9.81 -7.68 12.85
C HIS A 6 11.28 -7.23 12.90
N VAL A 7 11.79 -6.62 11.83
CA VAL A 7 13.17 -6.10 11.78
C VAL A 7 13.39 -4.98 12.81
N PHE A 8 12.44 -4.05 12.93
CA PHE A 8 12.53 -2.95 13.89
C PHE A 8 12.42 -3.44 15.33
N GLU A 9 11.53 -4.38 15.65
CA GLU A 9 11.47 -4.99 16.99
C GLU A 9 12.78 -5.68 17.36
N ALA A 10 13.38 -6.44 16.43
CA ALA A 10 14.66 -7.11 16.65
C ALA A 10 15.80 -6.12 16.92
N ALA A 11 15.68 -4.88 16.41
CA ALA A 11 16.59 -3.78 16.68
C ALA A 11 16.25 -2.96 17.94
N GLY A 12 15.22 -3.36 18.70
CA GLY A 12 14.77 -2.65 19.91
C GLY A 12 13.87 -1.45 19.66
N ILE A 13 13.29 -1.31 18.46
CA ILE A 13 12.34 -0.25 18.12
C ILE A 13 10.92 -0.84 18.13
N ALA A 14 10.08 -0.40 19.06
CA ALA A 14 8.71 -0.88 19.17
C ALA A 14 7.82 -0.36 18.01
N THR A 15 6.97 -1.23 17.47
CA THR A 15 6.17 -1.02 16.26
C THR A 15 4.76 -1.56 16.39
N VAL A 16 3.74 -0.75 16.12
CA VAL A 16 2.34 -1.22 16.04
C VAL A 16 1.88 -1.11 14.59
N VAL A 17 1.23 -2.16 14.08
CA VAL A 17 0.69 -2.18 12.73
C VAL A 17 -0.81 -1.88 12.77
N LEU A 18 -1.25 -0.80 12.13
CA LEU A 18 -2.66 -0.57 11.80
C LEU A 18 -3.00 -1.35 10.52
N SER A 19 -3.96 -2.26 10.58
CA SER A 19 -4.31 -3.14 9.47
C SER A 19 -5.76 -2.99 9.05
N SER A 20 -6.00 -2.94 7.74
CA SER A 20 -7.35 -2.91 7.15
C SER A 20 -7.79 -4.26 6.57
N ILE A 21 -6.95 -5.30 6.64
CA ILE A 21 -7.23 -6.61 6.04
C ILE A 21 -6.89 -7.70 7.06
N ARG A 22 -7.89 -8.13 7.84
CA ARG A 22 -7.73 -9.13 8.91
C ARG A 22 -7.05 -10.43 8.47
N PRO A 23 -7.47 -11.10 7.37
CA PRO A 23 -6.85 -12.37 6.96
C PRO A 23 -5.36 -12.23 6.61
N MET A 24 -4.97 -11.05 6.10
CA MET A 24 -3.57 -10.77 5.80
C MET A 24 -2.76 -10.65 7.09
N CYS A 25 -3.30 -9.96 8.11
CA CYS A 25 -2.68 -9.83 9.42
C CYS A 25 -2.47 -11.17 10.11
N GLU A 26 -3.48 -12.04 10.08
CA GLU A 26 -3.37 -13.41 10.61
C GLU A 26 -2.24 -14.17 9.92
N LYS A 27 -2.20 -14.11 8.58
CA LYS A 27 -1.18 -14.81 7.77
C LYS A 27 0.25 -14.33 8.02
N VAL A 28 0.47 -13.03 8.18
CA VAL A 28 1.82 -12.46 8.30
C VAL A 28 2.27 -12.22 9.74
N SER A 29 1.37 -12.42 10.70
CA SER A 29 1.60 -12.37 12.15
C SER A 29 2.57 -11.26 12.58
N PRO A 30 2.22 -9.97 12.40
CA PRO A 30 3.06 -8.88 12.88
C PRO A 30 3.21 -8.93 14.41
N PRO A 31 4.28 -8.36 14.98
CA PRO A 31 4.51 -8.39 16.43
C PRO A 31 3.29 -7.93 17.24
N ARG A 32 2.71 -6.79 16.84
CA ARG A 32 1.49 -6.20 17.39
C ARG A 32 0.70 -5.53 16.27
N ALA A 33 -0.60 -5.80 16.20
CA ALA A 33 -1.50 -5.18 15.25
C ALA A 33 -2.86 -4.84 15.85
N LEU A 34 -3.35 -3.65 15.49
CA LEU A 34 -4.75 -3.27 15.62
C LEU A 34 -5.39 -3.41 14.23
N HIS A 35 -6.38 -4.28 14.12
CA HIS A 35 -7.22 -4.38 12.94
C HIS A 35 -8.35 -3.37 13.03
N CYS A 36 -8.50 -2.58 11.97
CA CYS A 36 -9.51 -1.56 11.84
C CYS A 36 -10.32 -1.84 10.57
N GLU A 37 -11.60 -2.17 10.74
CA GLU A 37 -12.53 -2.39 9.62
C GLU A 37 -13.02 -1.05 9.07
N PHE A 38 -12.09 -0.29 8.52
CA PHE A 38 -12.28 1.03 7.93
C PHE A 38 -11.96 1.00 6.44
N PRO A 39 -12.42 2.00 5.65
CA PRO A 39 -12.12 2.04 4.22
C PRO A 39 -10.61 2.11 3.96
N LEU A 40 -10.15 1.44 2.91
CA LEU A 40 -8.73 1.44 2.54
C LEU A 40 -8.22 2.88 2.35
N GLY A 41 -7.06 3.17 2.95
CA GLY A 41 -6.48 4.51 2.96
C GLY A 41 -6.92 5.38 4.15
N ARG A 42 -7.78 4.87 5.04
CA ARG A 42 -8.23 5.55 6.26
C ARG A 42 -7.87 4.76 7.53
N PRO A 43 -6.58 4.51 7.81
CA PRO A 43 -6.17 3.67 8.93
C PRO A 43 -6.58 4.23 10.31
N LEU A 44 -6.88 5.53 10.40
CA LEU A 44 -7.35 6.20 11.62
C LEU A 44 -8.86 6.51 11.59
N GLY A 45 -9.60 6.01 10.60
CA GLY A 45 -11.04 6.18 10.49
C GLY A 45 -11.49 7.48 9.83
N ARG A 46 -12.47 8.17 10.44
CA ARG A 46 -13.21 9.28 9.81
C ARG A 46 -12.28 10.49 9.56
N PRO A 47 -12.32 11.10 8.37
CA PRO A 47 -11.62 12.36 8.12
C PRO A 47 -12.14 13.47 9.03
N ASN A 48 -11.25 14.36 9.48
CA ASN A 48 -11.57 15.52 10.33
C ASN A 48 -12.24 15.19 11.68
N ASP A 49 -12.07 13.97 12.17
CA ASP A 49 -12.56 13.53 13.48
C ASP A 49 -11.36 13.24 14.40
N PRO A 50 -10.78 14.28 15.03
CA PRO A 50 -9.58 14.12 15.85
C PRO A 50 -9.85 13.28 17.09
N GLU A 51 -11.05 13.31 17.67
CA GLU A 51 -11.38 12.51 18.85
C GLU A 51 -11.33 11.02 18.52
N PHE A 52 -11.97 10.61 17.42
CA PHE A 52 -11.93 9.23 16.96
C PHE A 52 -10.51 8.78 16.59
N GLN A 53 -9.76 9.62 15.87
CA GLN A 53 -8.39 9.30 15.47
C GLN A 53 -7.47 9.10 16.69
N HIS A 54 -7.65 9.89 17.75
CA HIS A 54 -6.92 9.69 19.00
C HIS A 54 -7.35 8.43 19.75
N ASP A 55 -8.62 8.03 19.72
CA ASP A 55 -9.07 6.75 20.28
C ASP A 55 -8.41 5.56 19.56
N VAL A 56 -8.36 5.58 18.22
CA VAL A 56 -7.65 4.56 17.43
C VAL A 56 -6.18 4.47 17.82
N LEU A 57 -5.49 5.62 17.93
CA LEU A 57 -4.09 5.68 18.34
C LEU A 57 -3.88 5.19 19.78
N ALA A 58 -4.75 5.58 20.72
CA ALA A 58 -4.67 5.16 22.11
C ALA A 58 -4.80 3.63 22.23
N ARG A 59 -5.74 3.03 21.49
CA ARG A 59 -5.88 1.57 21.42
C ARG A 59 -4.68 0.89 20.78
N ALA A 60 -4.14 1.47 19.71
CA ALA A 60 -2.94 0.95 19.06
C ALA A 60 -1.74 0.96 20.04
N PHE A 61 -1.53 2.06 20.76
CA PHE A 61 -0.44 2.16 21.73
C PHE A 61 -0.65 1.31 22.98
N ALA A 62 -1.89 1.05 23.41
CA ALA A 62 -2.17 0.12 24.50
C ALA A 62 -1.66 -1.31 24.19
N LEU A 63 -1.48 -1.67 22.91
CA LEU A 63 -0.88 -2.96 22.54
C LEU A 63 0.60 -3.06 22.95
N LEU A 64 1.29 -1.94 23.20
CA LEU A 64 2.69 -1.94 23.64
C LEU A 64 2.86 -2.58 25.02
N ASP A 65 1.81 -2.58 25.84
CA ASP A 65 1.80 -3.19 27.17
C ASP A 65 1.57 -4.71 27.13
N ALA A 66 1.36 -5.30 25.95
CA ALA A 66 1.14 -6.73 25.82
C ALA A 66 2.41 -7.52 26.20
N PRO A 67 2.29 -8.56 27.06
CA PRO A 67 3.46 -9.25 27.61
C PRO A 67 4.19 -10.14 26.58
N SER A 68 3.50 -10.58 25.53
CA SER A 68 4.05 -11.42 24.47
C SER A 68 3.23 -11.29 23.19
N GLY A 69 3.88 -11.37 22.03
CA GLY A 69 3.24 -11.39 20.72
C GLY A 69 3.28 -12.76 20.03
N PRO A 70 2.65 -12.92 18.85
CA PRO A 70 1.96 -11.89 18.07
C PRO A 70 0.61 -11.47 18.69
N VAL A 71 0.31 -10.18 18.66
CA VAL A 71 -0.98 -9.65 19.14
C VAL A 71 -1.79 -9.11 17.96
N LEU A 72 -3.05 -9.52 17.87
CA LEU A 72 -4.02 -8.98 16.92
C LEU A 72 -5.30 -8.65 17.69
N VAL A 73 -5.66 -7.36 17.72
CA VAL A 73 -6.88 -6.87 18.38
C VAL A 73 -7.73 -6.16 17.34
N ASP A 74 -9.04 -6.36 17.40
CA ASP A 74 -10.00 -5.67 16.55
C ASP A 74 -10.45 -4.35 17.20
N HIS A 75 -10.48 -3.27 16.43
CA HIS A 75 -11.15 -2.04 16.83
C HIS A 75 -12.67 -2.30 16.92
N PRO A 76 -13.37 -1.81 17.95
CA PRO A 76 -14.78 -2.14 18.15
C PRO A 76 -15.73 -1.51 17.13
N GLU A 77 -15.35 -0.37 16.54
CA GLU A 77 -16.14 0.26 15.48
C GLU A 77 -15.73 -0.24 14.09
N VAL A 78 -16.75 -0.32 13.22
CA VAL A 78 -16.64 -0.55 11.78
C VAL A 78 -17.07 0.74 11.07
N ILE A 79 -16.31 1.16 10.07
CA ILE A 79 -16.62 2.34 9.26
C ILE A 79 -16.83 1.87 7.82
N GLU A 80 -18.08 1.93 7.37
CA GLU A 80 -18.43 1.73 5.98
C GLU A 80 -18.22 3.02 5.18
N SER A 81 -17.90 2.88 3.89
CA SER A 81 -17.90 4.00 2.95
C SER A 81 -18.52 3.54 1.64
N ASP A 82 -19.41 4.37 1.14
CA ASP A 82 -20.05 4.27 -0.16
C ASP A 82 -19.20 4.90 -1.27
N GLU A 83 -18.01 5.43 -0.94
CA GLU A 83 -17.11 6.03 -1.92
C GLU A 83 -16.60 4.98 -2.90
N GLN A 84 -16.81 5.26 -4.19
CA GLN A 84 -16.24 4.47 -5.25
C GLN A 84 -14.73 4.71 -5.30
N PRO A 85 -13.90 3.65 -5.25
CA PRO A 85 -12.47 3.78 -5.38
C PRO A 85 -12.16 4.58 -6.64
N LEU A 86 -11.32 5.60 -6.50
CA LEU A 86 -10.83 6.36 -7.64
C LEU A 86 -9.97 5.42 -8.49
N ALA A 87 -10.58 4.78 -9.48
CA ALA A 87 -9.87 3.97 -10.45
C ALA A 87 -9.47 4.88 -11.61
N CYS A 88 -8.19 4.88 -11.97
CA CYS A 88 -7.82 5.32 -13.31
C CYS A 88 -8.49 4.38 -14.29
N ALA A 89 -9.49 4.88 -15.04
CA ALA A 89 -10.06 4.12 -16.13
C ALA A 89 -8.90 3.69 -17.05
N LEU A 90 -8.72 2.38 -17.21
CA LEU A 90 -7.79 1.89 -18.21
C LEU A 90 -8.26 2.46 -19.56
N PRO A 91 -7.36 3.07 -20.35
CA PRO A 91 -7.75 3.54 -21.67
C PRO A 91 -8.31 2.35 -22.47
N PRO A 92 -9.30 2.58 -23.34
CA PRO A 92 -9.84 1.51 -24.17
C PRO A 92 -8.70 0.87 -24.97
N ARG A 93 -8.78 -0.45 -25.10
CA ARG A 93 -7.86 -1.25 -25.91
C ARG A 93 -7.82 -0.74 -27.35
N PHE A 94 -6.63 -0.60 -27.91
CA PHE A 94 -6.48 -0.12 -29.30
C PHE A 94 -6.96 -1.18 -30.29
N ASP A 95 -6.60 -2.44 -30.02
CA ASP A 95 -7.06 -3.60 -30.77
C ASP A 95 -7.50 -4.70 -29.79
N PRO A 96 -8.82 -4.85 -29.55
CA PRO A 96 -9.38 -5.86 -28.67
C PRO A 96 -9.14 -7.30 -29.13
N SER A 97 -8.83 -7.53 -30.42
CA SER A 97 -8.65 -8.87 -30.97
C SER A 97 -7.34 -9.54 -30.55
N LEU A 98 -6.39 -8.77 -30.02
CA LEU A 98 -5.09 -9.25 -29.57
C LEU A 98 -5.13 -9.71 -28.10
N PRO A 99 -4.11 -10.44 -27.62
CA PRO A 99 -3.90 -10.60 -26.18
C PRO A 99 -3.66 -9.22 -25.49
N PRO A 100 -4.21 -8.98 -24.29
CA PRO A 100 -4.12 -7.67 -23.61
C PRO A 100 -2.68 -7.13 -23.49
N ALA A 101 -1.73 -7.98 -23.08
CA ALA A 101 -0.33 -7.59 -22.94
C ALA A 101 0.32 -7.17 -24.28
N VAL A 102 -0.09 -7.77 -25.40
CA VAL A 102 0.44 -7.45 -26.73
C VAL A 102 -0.12 -6.11 -27.22
N ASP A 103 -1.41 -5.88 -27.02
CA ASP A 103 -2.09 -4.63 -27.36
C ASP A 103 -1.53 -3.45 -26.55
N GLU A 104 -1.32 -3.64 -25.24
CA GLU A 104 -0.69 -2.65 -24.36
C GLU A 104 0.74 -2.32 -24.83
N ALA A 105 1.57 -3.33 -25.07
CA ALA A 105 2.94 -3.13 -25.57
C ALA A 105 2.97 -2.41 -26.93
N ARG A 106 2.03 -2.72 -27.83
CA ARG A 106 1.89 -2.04 -29.12
C ARG A 106 1.40 -0.60 -28.96
N GLY A 107 0.51 -0.31 -28.01
CA GLY A 107 0.05 1.03 -27.68
C GLY A 107 1.20 1.97 -27.29
N LEU A 108 2.23 1.45 -26.64
CA LEU A 108 3.43 2.20 -26.25
C LEU A 108 4.41 2.46 -27.40
N ARG A 109 4.27 1.80 -28.56
CA ARG A 109 5.21 1.90 -29.69
C ARG A 109 5.44 3.33 -30.16
N LYS A 110 4.38 4.12 -30.30
CA LYS A 110 4.51 5.53 -30.74
C LYS A 110 5.35 6.36 -29.77
N ALA A 111 5.23 6.12 -28.46
CA ALA A 111 6.03 6.81 -27.46
C ALA A 111 7.49 6.34 -27.50
N TYR A 112 7.71 5.03 -27.67
CA TYR A 112 9.03 4.42 -27.86
C TYR A 112 9.76 5.04 -29.07
N ASP A 113 9.12 5.07 -30.24
CA ASP A 113 9.72 5.58 -31.48
C ASP A 113 10.07 7.07 -31.35
N ARG A 114 9.20 7.88 -30.75
CA ARG A 114 9.47 9.31 -30.47
C ARG A 114 10.66 9.50 -29.55
N LEU A 115 10.79 8.68 -28.50
CA LEU A 115 11.90 8.75 -27.55
C LEU A 115 13.22 8.39 -28.23
N LEU A 116 13.23 7.31 -29.01
CA LEU A 116 14.39 6.86 -29.76
C LEU A 116 14.84 7.92 -30.77
N ALA A 117 13.91 8.49 -31.55
CA ALA A 117 14.22 9.55 -32.50
C ALA A 117 14.80 10.81 -31.83
N ARG A 118 14.30 11.18 -30.65
CA ARG A 118 14.75 12.38 -29.92
C ARG A 118 16.09 12.19 -29.21
N ARG A 119 16.34 11.01 -28.63
CA ARG A 119 17.48 10.78 -27.73
C ARG A 119 18.51 9.79 -28.27
N GLY A 120 18.26 9.13 -29.39
CA GLY A 120 19.09 8.04 -29.93
C GLY A 120 19.04 6.73 -29.11
N VAL A 121 18.44 6.77 -27.91
CA VAL A 121 18.30 5.63 -27.00
C VAL A 121 16.91 5.62 -26.36
N THR A 122 16.47 4.44 -25.92
CA THR A 122 15.22 4.29 -25.18
C THR A 122 15.47 4.30 -23.67
N ALA A 123 14.40 4.38 -22.87
CA ALA A 123 14.49 4.26 -21.41
C ALA A 123 14.37 2.80 -20.93
N VAL A 124 14.01 1.87 -21.82
CA VAL A 124 13.87 0.45 -21.49
C VAL A 124 15.26 -0.11 -21.18
N GLY A 125 15.40 -0.75 -20.01
CA GLY A 125 16.68 -1.32 -19.57
C GLY A 125 17.73 -0.28 -19.15
N ARG A 126 17.34 0.99 -18.98
CA ARG A 126 18.26 2.00 -18.46
C ARG A 126 18.61 1.68 -17.01
N VAL A 127 19.87 1.38 -16.76
CA VAL A 127 20.44 1.28 -15.41
C VAL A 127 21.07 2.63 -15.10
N THR A 128 20.69 3.21 -13.96
CA THR A 128 21.24 4.48 -13.48
C THR A 128 21.71 4.22 -12.05
N ASP A 129 22.95 4.56 -11.74
CA ASP A 129 23.46 4.54 -10.37
C ASP A 129 23.08 5.82 -9.63
N ALA A 130 23.42 5.91 -8.35
CA ALA A 130 23.06 7.04 -7.50
C ALA A 130 23.64 8.37 -8.01
N ASP A 131 24.83 8.32 -8.61
CA ASP A 131 25.53 9.49 -9.17
C ASP A 131 24.98 9.89 -10.55
N GLY A 132 24.22 9.03 -11.22
CA GLY A 132 23.63 9.25 -12.54
C GLY A 132 22.20 9.81 -12.54
N VAL A 133 21.61 10.09 -11.37
CA VAL A 133 20.30 10.76 -11.26
C VAL A 133 20.50 12.27 -11.45
N PRO A 134 19.90 12.90 -12.49
CA PRO A 134 20.06 14.32 -12.76
C PRO A 134 19.41 15.23 -11.71
#